data_AF-A0A6G2W0T2-F1
#
_entry.id   AF-A0A6G2W0T2-F1
#
_cell.length_a   1.000
_cell.length_b   1.000
_cell.length_c   1.000
_cell.angle_alpha   90.00
_cell.angle_beta   90.00
_cell.angle_gamma   90.00
#
_symmetry.space_group_name_H-M   'P 1'
#
loop_
_entity.id
_entity.type
_entity.pdbx_description
1 polymer ?
#
loop_
_entity_poly.entity_id
_entity_poly.type
_entity_poly.pdbx_seq_one_letter_code
_entity_poly.pdbx_strand_id
1 'polypeptide(L)'
;AVVACSALTGFGGILPVVAAAVYVLTSALAVARPLKGALDWLVPPFFRAAEYTTVLALAGKAGVNGALPAAFGLVAAVAYHHYDTVYRIRGDAGAPPAWLVRAVGGHEGRTLLVTVLAAVLTASQFTVALTVLAVAVALLVLVESIRFWVSAGAPAVHDEGEPA
;
A
#
# COMPACT_ATOMS: atom_id res chain seq x y z
N ALA A 1 14.36 -2.47 7.47
CA ALA A 1 15.15 -1.25 7.23
C ALA A 1 14.25 -0.02 7.09
N VAL A 2 13.44 0.10 6.02
CA VAL A 2 12.60 1.29 5.76
C VAL A 2 11.73 1.72 6.95
N VAL A 3 11.00 0.78 7.55
CA VAL A 3 10.16 1.04 8.73
C VAL A 3 10.98 1.59 9.91
N ALA A 4 12.13 0.95 10.20
CA ALA A 4 12.99 1.36 11.31
C ALA A 4 13.57 2.75 11.07
N CYS A 5 14.04 3.05 9.86
CA CYS A 5 14.52 4.39 9.51
C CYS A 5 13.39 5.42 9.68
N SER A 6 12.18 5.14 9.20
CA SER A 6 11.04 6.05 9.34
C SER A 6 10.57 6.25 10.78
N ALA A 7 10.64 5.22 11.62
CA ALA A 7 10.18 5.29 13.01
C ALA A 7 11.20 5.91 13.97
N LEU A 8 12.50 5.68 13.71
CA LEU A 8 13.59 6.03 14.63
C LEU A 8 14.32 7.32 14.26
N THR A 9 14.12 7.86 13.04
CA THR A 9 14.72 9.13 12.62
C THR A 9 13.70 10.27 12.60
N GLY A 10 14.19 11.51 12.50
CA GLY A 10 13.35 12.70 12.45
C GLY A 10 12.66 12.89 11.09
N PHE A 11 11.52 13.57 11.10
CA PHE A 11 10.86 14.04 9.88
C PHE A 11 11.79 14.96 9.08
N GLY A 12 11.75 14.91 7.75
CA GLY A 12 12.67 15.65 6.86
C GLY A 12 14.02 14.97 6.63
N GLY A 13 14.30 13.82 7.24
CA GLY A 13 15.56 13.11 7.07
C GLY A 13 15.69 12.34 5.75
N ILE A 14 16.92 12.19 5.25
CA ILE A 14 17.23 11.43 4.02
C ILE A 14 17.24 9.91 4.24
N LEU A 15 17.42 9.44 5.48
CA LEU A 15 17.56 8.01 5.79
C LEU A 15 16.33 7.16 5.39
N PRO A 16 15.08 7.59 5.65
CA PRO A 16 13.89 6.90 5.13
C PRO A 16 13.90 6.73 3.61
N VAL A 17 14.38 7.73 2.86
CA VAL A 17 14.43 7.69 1.38
C VAL A 17 15.43 6.64 0.91
N VAL A 18 16.64 6.64 1.48
CA VAL A 18 17.68 5.64 1.15
C VAL A 18 17.17 4.24 1.49
N ALA A 19 16.55 4.06 2.65
CA ALA A 19 16.00 2.77 3.05
C ALA A 19 14.82 2.33 2.17
N ALA A 20 14.01 3.25 1.66
CA ALA A 20 12.96 2.95 0.68
C ALA A 20 13.53 2.56 -0.69
N ALA A 21 14.60 3.20 -1.14
CA ALA A 21 15.28 2.79 -2.37
C ALA A 21 15.84 1.35 -2.24
N VAL A 22 16.45 1.03 -1.09
CA VAL A 22 16.86 -0.36 -0.79
C VAL A 22 15.65 -1.28 -0.76
N TYR A 23 14.54 -0.89 -0.13
CA TYR A 23 13.31 -1.66 -0.09
C TYR A 23 12.80 -2.01 -1.50
N VAL A 24 12.72 -1.02 -2.41
CA VAL A 24 12.31 -1.22 -3.82
C VAL A 24 13.15 -2.29 -4.50
N LEU A 25 14.48 -2.24 -4.35
CA LEU A 25 15.38 -3.22 -4.95
C LEU A 25 15.20 -4.60 -4.33
N THR A 26 15.12 -4.68 -3.00
CA THR A 26 14.97 -5.96 -2.30
C THR A 26 13.60 -6.60 -2.49
N SER A 27 12.53 -5.81 -2.64
CA SER A 27 11.20 -6.34 -2.92
C SER A 27 11.13 -6.91 -4.34
N ALA A 28 11.76 -6.25 -5.31
CA ALA A 28 11.89 -6.78 -6.66
C ALA A 28 12.66 -8.11 -6.67
N LEU A 29 13.78 -8.19 -5.95
CA LEU A 29 14.55 -9.44 -5.82
C LEU A 29 13.74 -10.56 -5.15
N ALA A 30 12.96 -10.25 -4.12
CA ALA A 30 12.14 -11.23 -3.39
C ALA A 30 11.08 -11.90 -4.27
N VAL A 31 10.59 -11.21 -5.31
CA VAL A 31 9.59 -11.75 -6.25
C VAL A 31 10.16 -12.18 -7.61
N ALA A 32 11.48 -12.09 -7.80
CA ALA A 32 12.13 -12.43 -9.07
C ALA A 32 12.15 -13.93 -9.37
N ARG A 33 11.92 -14.77 -8.34
CA ARG A 33 11.86 -16.23 -8.45
C ARG A 33 10.45 -16.76 -8.13
N PRO A 34 10.08 -17.96 -8.62
CA PRO A 34 8.84 -18.61 -8.18
C PRO A 34 8.79 -18.75 -6.66
N LEU A 35 7.65 -18.34 -6.09
CA LEU A 35 7.35 -18.38 -4.66
C LEU A 35 6.79 -19.75 -4.29
N LYS A 36 7.68 -20.69 -3.93
CA LYS A 36 7.36 -22.11 -3.64
C LYS A 36 7.96 -22.63 -2.32
N GLY A 37 8.75 -21.81 -1.64
CA GLY A 37 9.37 -22.15 -0.36
C GLY A 37 8.37 -22.08 0.79
N ALA A 38 8.70 -22.76 1.91
CA ALA A 38 7.84 -22.87 3.08
C ALA A 38 7.49 -21.52 3.74
N LEU A 39 8.29 -20.48 3.49
CA LEU A 39 8.10 -19.13 4.04
C LEU A 39 7.64 -18.11 2.98
N ASP A 40 7.52 -18.50 1.71
CA ASP A 40 7.23 -17.55 0.64
C ASP A 40 5.81 -16.95 0.78
N TRP A 41 4.91 -17.61 1.51
CA TRP A 41 3.59 -17.08 1.88
C TRP A 41 3.66 -15.81 2.75
N LEU A 42 4.81 -15.56 3.41
CA LEU A 42 5.04 -14.35 4.20
C LEU A 42 5.38 -13.13 3.35
N VAL A 43 5.71 -13.31 2.06
CA VAL A 43 6.13 -12.20 1.20
C VAL A 43 5.07 -11.11 1.09
N PRO A 44 3.79 -11.40 0.77
CA PRO A 44 2.74 -10.39 0.76
C PRO A 44 2.57 -9.67 2.11
N PRO A 45 2.36 -10.33 3.26
CA PRO A 45 2.15 -9.61 4.52
C PRO A 45 3.35 -8.77 4.95
N PHE A 46 4.59 -9.17 4.65
CA PHE A 46 5.76 -8.31 4.92
C PHE A 46 5.77 -7.04 4.08
N PHE A 47 5.41 -7.10 2.80
CA PHE A 47 5.30 -5.91 1.95
C PHE A 47 4.21 -4.96 2.44
N ARG A 48 3.07 -5.49 2.88
CA ARG A 48 1.97 -4.71 3.46
C ARG A 48 2.39 -4.03 4.77
N ALA A 49 2.99 -4.80 5.67
CA ALA A 49 3.49 -4.28 6.94
C ALA A 49 4.53 -3.17 6.68
N ALA A 50 5.47 -3.40 5.77
CA ALA A 50 6.49 -2.41 5.41
C ALA A 50 5.88 -1.10 4.89
N GLU A 51 4.91 -1.16 3.97
CA GLU A 51 4.24 0.02 3.44
C GLU A 51 3.46 0.76 4.53
N TYR A 52 2.55 0.07 5.23
CA TYR A 52 1.61 0.72 6.16
C TYR A 52 2.35 1.36 7.33
N THR A 53 3.29 0.62 7.92
CA THR A 53 4.03 1.11 9.08
C THR A 53 4.97 2.24 8.71
N THR A 54 5.55 2.24 7.50
CA THR A 54 6.36 3.37 7.01
C THR A 54 5.52 4.64 6.87
N VAL A 55 4.34 4.53 6.24
CA VAL A 55 3.42 5.66 6.04
C VAL A 55 2.96 6.23 7.39
N LEU A 56 2.53 5.37 8.31
CA LEU A 56 2.06 5.78 9.64
C LEU A 56 3.19 6.34 10.51
N ALA A 57 4.39 5.77 10.46
CA ALA A 57 5.54 6.26 11.21
C ALA A 57 5.92 7.69 10.80
N LEU A 58 6.02 7.95 9.48
CA LEU A 58 6.35 9.29 8.97
C LEU A 58 5.27 10.33 9.32
N ALA A 59 4.00 9.95 9.20
CA ALA A 59 2.88 10.82 9.57
C ALA A 59 2.85 11.12 11.07
N GLY A 60 3.12 10.13 11.93
CA GLY A 60 3.23 10.32 13.38
C GLY A 60 4.39 11.24 13.78
N LYS A 61 5.46 11.29 12.97
CA LYS A 61 6.62 12.18 13.18
C LYS A 61 6.42 13.60 12.63
N ALA A 62 5.43 13.82 11.77
CA ALA A 62 5.20 15.13 11.14
C ALA A 62 4.77 16.22 12.14
N GLY A 63 4.29 15.85 13.33
CA GLY A 63 3.96 16.81 14.39
C GLY A 63 2.74 17.70 14.12
N VAL A 64 1.91 17.35 13.12
CA VAL A 64 0.68 18.06 12.77
C VAL A 64 -0.52 17.10 12.79
N ASN A 65 -1.63 17.55 13.38
CA ASN A 65 -2.79 16.69 13.66
C ASN A 65 -3.40 16.04 12.41
N GLY A 66 -3.33 16.69 11.24
CA GLY A 66 -3.93 16.17 10.01
C GLY A 66 -3.13 15.06 9.33
N ALA A 67 -1.84 14.89 9.64
CA ALA A 67 -0.99 13.94 8.93
C ALA A 67 -1.40 12.48 9.18
N LEU A 68 -1.68 12.11 10.43
CA LEU A 68 -2.07 10.74 10.78
C LEU A 68 -3.42 10.31 10.17
N PRO A 69 -4.50 11.12 10.24
CA PRO A 69 -5.73 10.82 9.51
C PRO A 69 -5.53 10.69 8.00
N ALA A 70 -4.73 11.56 7.38
CA ALA A 70 -4.45 11.48 5.94
C ALA A 70 -3.68 10.20 5.59
N ALA A 71 -2.68 9.84 6.38
CA ALA A 71 -1.93 8.58 6.25
C ALA A 71 -2.83 7.36 6.43
N PHE A 72 -3.73 7.39 7.42
CA PHE A 72 -4.68 6.31 7.65
C PHE A 72 -5.65 6.17 6.48
N GLY A 73 -6.10 7.28 5.88
CA GLY A 73 -6.90 7.27 4.65
C GLY A 73 -6.18 6.56 3.48
N LEU A 74 -4.88 6.83 3.30
CA LEU A 74 -4.06 6.13 2.31
C LEU A 74 -3.96 4.63 2.62
N VAL A 75 -3.67 4.27 3.87
CA VAL A 75 -3.61 2.86 4.31
C VAL A 75 -4.95 2.16 4.09
N ALA A 76 -6.08 2.81 4.37
CA ALA A 76 -7.41 2.26 4.16
C ALA A 76 -7.70 2.02 2.66
N ALA A 77 -7.39 2.99 1.80
CA ALA A 77 -7.57 2.85 0.34
C ALA A 77 -6.75 1.68 -0.22
N VAL A 78 -5.50 1.56 0.24
CA VAL A 78 -4.60 0.48 -0.16
C VAL A 78 -5.06 -0.87 0.41
N ALA A 79 -5.49 -0.92 1.67
CA ALA A 79 -6.05 -2.12 2.28
C ALA A 79 -7.31 -2.61 1.57
N TYR A 80 -8.19 -1.69 1.17
CA TYR A 80 -9.35 -2.02 0.34
C TYR A 80 -8.93 -2.67 -0.98
N HIS A 81 -7.93 -2.11 -1.69
CA HIS A 81 -7.42 -2.71 -2.94
C HIS A 81 -6.91 -4.14 -2.74
N HIS A 82 -6.27 -4.40 -1.60
CA HIS A 82 -5.77 -5.73 -1.26
C HIS A 82 -6.90 -6.69 -0.95
N TYR A 83 -7.92 -6.23 -0.24
CA TYR A 83 -9.11 -7.01 0.05
C TYR A 83 -9.86 -7.37 -1.23
N ASP A 84 -10.05 -6.41 -2.12
CA ASP A 84 -10.63 -6.61 -3.45
C ASP A 84 -9.85 -7.68 -4.24
N THR A 85 -8.51 -7.61 -4.26
CA THR A 85 -7.66 -8.63 -4.89
C THR A 85 -7.91 -10.04 -4.31
N VAL A 86 -7.97 -10.16 -2.97
CA VAL A 86 -8.22 -11.44 -2.31
C VAL A 86 -9.60 -12.00 -2.70
N TYR A 87 -10.63 -11.16 -2.75
CA TYR A 87 -11.99 -11.60 -3.09
C TYR A 87 -12.10 -12.05 -4.54
N ARG A 88 -11.44 -11.35 -5.48
CA ARG A 88 -11.44 -11.78 -6.88
C ARG A 88 -10.73 -13.12 -7.08
N ILE A 89 -9.60 -13.33 -6.41
CA ILE A 89 -8.88 -14.61 -6.47
C ILE A 89 -9.72 -15.74 -5.85
N ARG A 90 -10.39 -15.49 -4.71
CA ARG A 90 -11.30 -16.46 -4.08
C ARG A 90 -12.49 -16.80 -4.97
N GLY A 91 -13.01 -15.83 -5.71
CA GLY A 91 -14.10 -16.01 -6.67
C GLY A 91 -13.65 -16.49 -8.06
N ASP A 92 -12.44 -17.03 -8.20
CA ASP A 92 -11.85 -17.52 -9.47
C ASP A 92 -11.83 -16.51 -10.63
N ALA A 93 -11.88 -15.21 -10.30
CA ALA A 93 -11.84 -14.13 -11.29
C ALA A 93 -10.42 -13.60 -11.57
N GLY A 94 -9.42 -14.13 -10.87
CA GLY A 94 -8.01 -13.74 -11.01
C GLY A 94 -7.65 -12.42 -10.31
N ALA A 95 -6.52 -11.84 -10.69
CA ALA A 95 -5.99 -10.62 -10.09
C ALA A 95 -6.51 -9.34 -10.79
N PRO A 96 -6.51 -8.18 -10.10
CA PRO A 96 -6.82 -6.90 -10.74
C PRO A 96 -5.92 -6.61 -11.94
N PRO A 97 -6.38 -5.80 -12.90
CA PRO A 97 -5.65 -5.55 -14.13
C PRO A 97 -4.32 -4.84 -13.84
N ALA A 98 -3.25 -5.28 -14.49
CA ALA A 98 -1.90 -4.79 -14.22
C ALA A 98 -1.73 -3.27 -14.41
N TRP A 99 -2.55 -2.62 -15.25
CA TRP A 99 -2.52 -1.16 -15.41
C TRP A 99 -2.91 -0.44 -14.12
N LEU A 100 -3.85 -0.98 -13.32
CA LEU A 100 -4.30 -0.39 -12.07
C LEU A 100 -3.15 -0.38 -11.06
N VAL A 101 -2.50 -1.55 -10.87
CA VAL A 101 -1.36 -1.70 -9.96
C VAL A 101 -0.24 -0.71 -10.30
N ARG A 102 0.07 -0.56 -11.59
CA ARG A 102 1.08 0.42 -12.06
C ARG A 102 0.62 1.86 -11.82
N ALA A 103 -0.63 2.19 -12.11
CA ALA A 103 -1.17 3.54 -11.93
C ALA A 103 -1.19 3.98 -10.46
N VAL A 104 -1.46 3.06 -9.53
CA VAL A 104 -1.38 3.33 -8.09
C VAL A 104 0.02 3.13 -7.50
N GLY A 105 1.03 2.87 -8.34
CA GLY A 105 2.45 2.87 -7.99
C GLY A 105 2.97 1.63 -7.24
N GLY A 106 2.18 0.57 -7.07
CA GLY A 106 2.57 -0.58 -6.25
C GLY A 106 2.88 -0.21 -4.78
N HIS A 107 3.32 -1.18 -3.98
CA HIS A 107 3.68 -0.90 -2.59
C HIS A 107 5.06 -0.23 -2.50
N GLU A 108 5.97 -0.63 -3.37
CA GLU A 108 7.33 -0.14 -3.49
C GLU A 108 7.37 1.33 -3.93
N GLY A 109 6.61 1.70 -4.98
CA GLY A 109 6.59 3.07 -5.49
C GLY A 109 5.87 4.03 -4.56
N ARG A 110 4.73 3.63 -3.96
CA ARG A 110 4.06 4.46 -2.93
C ARG A 110 4.92 4.65 -1.70
N THR A 111 5.59 3.60 -1.21
CA THR A 111 6.51 3.71 -0.07
C THR A 111 7.62 4.70 -0.37
N LEU A 112 8.28 4.57 -1.52
CA LEU A 112 9.33 5.50 -1.95
C LEU A 112 8.80 6.93 -2.06
N LEU A 113 7.69 7.14 -2.75
CA LEU A 113 7.07 8.46 -2.91
C LEU A 113 6.78 9.11 -1.57
N VAL A 114 6.16 8.39 -0.62
CA VAL A 114 5.85 8.95 0.70
C VAL A 114 7.12 9.32 1.47
N THR A 115 8.18 8.51 1.41
CA THR A 115 9.47 8.87 2.05
C THR A 115 10.09 10.12 1.43
N VAL A 116 10.03 10.27 0.10
CA VAL A 116 10.54 11.47 -0.59
C VAL A 116 9.72 12.69 -0.20
N LEU A 117 8.39 12.60 -0.21
CA LEU A 117 7.50 13.69 0.20
C LEU A 117 7.77 14.12 1.64
N ALA A 118 7.96 13.18 2.56
CA ALA A 118 8.31 13.48 3.95
C ALA A 118 9.70 14.13 4.11
N ALA A 119 10.62 13.90 3.18
CA ALA A 119 11.94 14.50 3.20
C ALA A 119 11.96 15.94 2.64
N VAL A 120 11.12 16.23 1.63
CA VAL A 120 11.20 17.50 0.88
C VAL A 120 10.09 18.50 1.20
N LEU A 121 9.00 18.08 1.85
CA LEU A 121 7.86 18.95 2.17
C LEU A 121 7.85 19.36 3.63
N THR A 122 7.23 20.51 3.92
CA THR A 122 6.82 20.85 5.29
C THR A 122 5.74 19.88 5.79
N ALA A 123 5.55 19.76 7.11
CA ALA A 123 4.55 18.88 7.70
C ALA A 123 3.11 19.17 7.19
N SER A 124 2.75 20.44 7.02
CA SER A 124 1.44 20.84 6.48
C SER A 124 1.28 20.44 5.02
N GLN A 125 2.30 20.65 4.19
CA GLN A 125 2.29 20.21 2.79
C GLN A 125 2.27 18.68 2.67
N PHE A 126 2.99 17.99 3.55
CA PHE A 126 2.98 16.53 3.62
C PHE A 126 1.58 15.98 3.95
N THR A 127 0.84 16.63 4.85
CA THR A 127 -0.56 16.30 5.13
C THR A 127 -1.43 16.40 3.88
N VAL A 128 -1.30 17.51 3.13
CA VAL A 128 -2.03 17.70 1.87
C VAL A 128 -1.63 16.63 0.86
N ALA A 129 -0.33 16.35 0.71
CA ALA A 129 0.17 15.35 -0.22
C ALA A 129 -0.35 13.94 0.09
N LEU A 130 -0.35 13.53 1.37
CA LEU A 130 -0.95 12.27 1.81
C LEU A 130 -2.44 12.21 1.51
N THR A 131 -3.16 13.31 1.72
CA THR A 131 -4.60 13.39 1.44
C THR A 131 -4.87 13.21 -0.06
N VAL A 132 -4.14 13.94 -0.90
CA VAL A 132 -4.25 13.83 -2.37
C VAL A 132 -3.91 12.42 -2.83
N LEU A 133 -2.85 11.82 -2.30
CA LEU A 133 -2.45 10.45 -2.63
C LEU A 133 -3.51 9.44 -2.20
N ALA A 134 -4.06 9.57 -0.99
CA ALA A 134 -5.14 8.72 -0.49
C ALA A 134 -6.38 8.78 -1.39
N VAL A 135 -6.82 10.00 -1.73
CA VAL A 135 -7.99 10.21 -2.60
C VAL A 135 -7.74 9.67 -4.00
N ALA A 136 -6.58 9.94 -4.59
CA ALA A 136 -6.25 9.45 -5.93
C ALA A 136 -6.23 7.93 -6.00
N VAL A 137 -5.59 7.26 -5.02
CA VAL A 137 -5.56 5.80 -4.92
C VAL A 137 -6.97 5.25 -4.69
N ALA A 138 -7.74 5.83 -3.77
CA ALA A 138 -9.10 5.40 -3.47
C ALA A 138 -9.99 5.50 -4.71
N LEU A 139 -9.96 6.62 -5.44
CA LEU A 139 -10.76 6.81 -6.64
C LEU A 139 -10.42 5.79 -7.72
N LEU A 140 -9.13 5.60 -8.03
CA LEU A 140 -8.72 4.64 -9.06
C LEU A 140 -9.15 3.21 -8.71
N VAL A 141 -8.90 2.79 -7.48
CA VAL A 141 -9.21 1.44 -7.00
C VAL A 141 -10.72 1.23 -6.91
N LEU A 142 -11.47 2.16 -6.32
CA LEU A 142 -12.92 2.01 -6.18
C LEU A 142 -13.62 2.04 -7.54
N VAL A 143 -13.21 2.91 -8.44
CA VAL A 143 -13.82 2.98 -9.78
C VAL A 143 -13.59 1.68 -10.55
N GLU A 144 -12.36 1.13 -10.51
CA GLU A 144 -12.09 -0.16 -11.17
C GLU A 144 -12.83 -1.31 -10.47
N SER A 145 -12.80 -1.35 -9.14
CA SER A 145 -13.53 -2.35 -8.33
C SER A 145 -15.02 -2.38 -8.64
N ILE A 146 -15.68 -1.22 -8.57
CA ILE A 146 -17.10 -1.10 -8.86
C ILE A 146 -17.39 -1.54 -10.29
N ARG A 147 -16.61 -1.08 -11.28
CA ARG A 147 -16.80 -1.48 -12.68
C ARG A 147 -16.67 -2.99 -12.85
N PHE A 148 -15.68 -3.61 -12.23
CA PHE A 148 -15.48 -5.04 -12.30
C PHE A 148 -16.66 -5.80 -11.67
N TRP A 149 -16.97 -5.55 -10.39
CA TRP A 149 -18.00 -6.32 -9.68
C TRP A 149 -19.40 -6.15 -10.26
N VAL A 150 -19.71 -4.97 -10.82
CA VAL A 150 -20.98 -4.72 -11.51
C VAL A 150 -21.05 -5.44 -12.86
N SER A 151 -19.94 -5.57 -13.59
CA SER A 151 -19.93 -6.16 -14.94
C SER A 151 -19.63 -7.65 -14.99
N ALA A 152 -18.92 -8.19 -14.00
CA ALA A 152 -18.47 -9.58 -13.99
C ALA A 152 -19.60 -10.60 -13.77
N GLY A 153 -20.79 -10.16 -13.37
CA GLY A 153 -21.88 -11.05 -12.98
C GLY A 153 -21.47 -12.02 -11.85
N ALA A 154 -20.47 -11.61 -11.06
CA ALA A 154 -19.79 -12.49 -10.12
C ALA A 154 -20.80 -13.01 -9.09
N PRO A 155 -20.82 -14.33 -8.82
CA PRO A 155 -21.73 -14.89 -7.84
C PRO A 155 -21.42 -14.26 -6.48
N ALA A 156 -22.39 -13.52 -5.93
CA ALA A 156 -22.35 -13.01 -4.56
C ALA A 156 -22.56 -14.16 -3.56
N VAL A 157 -21.86 -15.28 -3.75
CA VAL A 157 -21.88 -16.40 -2.82
C VAL A 157 -20.97 -16.00 -1.68
N HIS A 158 -21.62 -15.53 -0.61
CA HIS A 158 -21.01 -15.37 0.69
C HIS A 158 -20.78 -16.77 1.27
N ASP A 159 -19.61 -17.34 1.00
CA ASP A 159 -19.15 -18.56 1.68
C ASP A 159 -18.62 -18.19 3.09
N GLU A 160 -19.50 -17.57 3.89
CA GLU A 160 -19.22 -17.22 5.29
C GLU A 160 -19.88 -18.21 6.27
N GLY A 161 -20.38 -19.35 5.79
CA GLY A 161 -21.16 -20.25 6.63
C GLY A 161 -21.41 -21.65 6.09
N GLU A 162 -20.37 -22.42 5.78
CA GLU A 162 -20.48 -23.88 5.88
C GLU A 162 -19.17 -24.47 6.44
N PRO A 163 -19.18 -25.03 7.67
CA PRO A 163 -18.04 -25.78 8.17
C PRO A 163 -17.91 -27.08 7.37
N ALA A 164 -16.69 -27.33 6.86
CA ALA A 164 -16.28 -28.64 6.35
C ALA A 164 -16.26 -29.71 7.46
#